data_AF-A0A377FZ05-F1
#
_entry.id   AF-A0A377FZ05-F1
#
_cell.length_a   1.000
_cell.length_b   1.000
_cell.length_c   1.000
_cell.angle_alpha   90.00
_cell.angle_beta   90.00
_cell.angle_gamma   90.00
#
_symmetry.space_group_name_H-M   'P 1'
#
loop_
_entity.id
_entity.type
_entity.pdbx_description
1 polymer ?
#
loop_
_entity_poly.entity_id
_entity_poly.type
_entity_poly.pdbx_seq_one_letter_code
_entity_poly.pdbx_strand_id
1 'polypeptide(L)'
;MHQIEIGNDVETHRLTIIRASREIVAIEIFGHVEAVTTTDYVAFARALTEAYHALDGTARLVNVGGQAIVTLTFKRGVVDVSITRGGAVRTFRTDQSYMTPALAQVGVIE
;
A
#
# COMPACT_ATOMS: atom_id res chain seq x y z
N MET A 1 9.70 13.63 4.53
CA MET A 1 9.71 12.42 3.67
C MET A 1 9.04 11.32 4.46
N HIS A 2 8.01 10.70 3.91
CA HIS A 2 7.19 9.72 4.62
C HIS A 2 7.25 8.39 3.89
N GLN A 3 7.48 7.29 4.60
CA GLN A 3 7.76 5.98 4.01
C GLN A 3 6.78 4.94 4.52
N ILE A 4 6.34 4.07 3.62
CA ILE A 4 5.52 2.91 3.90
C ILE A 4 6.33 1.68 3.47
N GLU A 5 6.60 0.80 4.41
CA GLU A 5 7.40 -0.40 4.21
C GLU A 5 6.50 -1.63 4.31
N ILE A 6 6.58 -2.50 3.32
CA ILE A 6 5.81 -3.75 3.24
C ILE A 6 6.80 -4.87 2.92
N GLY A 7 6.86 -5.89 3.77
CA GLY A 7 7.86 -6.93 3.63
C GLY A 7 7.52 -8.20 4.40
N ASN A 8 8.48 -9.11 4.44
CA ASN A 8 8.54 -10.35 5.21
C ASN A 8 10.01 -10.61 5.58
N ASP A 9 10.34 -11.82 6.04
CA ASP A 9 11.73 -12.21 6.38
C ASP A 9 12.72 -12.24 5.20
N VAL A 10 12.23 -12.26 3.97
CA VAL A 10 13.05 -12.43 2.76
C VAL A 10 13.24 -11.12 2.02
N GLU A 11 12.21 -10.28 1.97
CA GLU A 11 12.21 -9.06 1.19
C GLU A 11 11.43 -7.93 1.86
N THR A 12 11.82 -6.69 1.57
CA THR A 12 11.10 -5.49 2.00
C THR A 12 11.05 -4.52 0.84
N HIS A 13 9.85 -4.01 0.59
CA HIS A 13 9.57 -3.05 -0.46
C HIS A 13 9.12 -1.73 0.16
N ARG A 14 9.67 -0.64 -0.35
CA ARG A 14 9.40 0.70 0.17
C ARG A 14 8.61 1.53 -0.83
N LEU A 15 7.58 2.18 -0.32
CA LEU A 15 6.84 3.23 -0.99
C LEU A 15 7.15 4.55 -0.29
N THR A 16 7.64 5.53 -1.04
CA THR A 16 8.01 6.83 -0.46
C THR A 16 7.06 7.91 -0.93
N ILE A 17 6.34 8.54 0.00
CA ILE A 17 5.62 9.77 -0.31
C ILE A 17 6.63 10.91 -0.41
N ILE A 18 6.88 11.35 -1.65
CA ILE A 18 7.86 12.40 -1.96
C ILE A 18 7.21 13.78 -2.03
N ARG A 19 5.89 13.85 -2.28
CA ARG A 19 5.10 15.08 -2.27
C ARG A 19 3.64 14.75 -1.97
N ALA A 20 2.98 15.60 -1.19
CA ALA A 20 1.55 15.52 -0.96
C ALA A 20 0.92 16.91 -1.08
N SER A 21 -0.27 16.98 -1.68
CA SER A 21 -1.13 18.16 -1.72
C SER A 21 -2.56 17.76 -1.38
N ARG A 22 -3.49 18.71 -1.46
CA ARG A 22 -4.93 18.42 -1.30
C ARG A 22 -5.50 17.52 -2.39
N GLU A 23 -4.85 17.47 -3.55
CA GLU A 23 -5.38 16.79 -4.73
C GLU A 23 -4.61 15.51 -5.05
N ILE A 24 -3.29 15.53 -4.89
CA ILE A 24 -2.37 14.47 -5.34
C ILE A 24 -1.38 14.11 -4.25
N VAL A 25 -1.13 12.80 -4.13
CA VAL A 25 0.01 12.24 -3.42
C VAL A 25 0.95 11.62 -4.46
N ALA A 26 2.19 12.09 -4.50
CA ALA A 26 3.23 11.53 -5.36
C ALA A 26 4.03 10.49 -4.57
N ILE A 27 4.04 9.26 -5.06
CA ILE A 27 4.62 8.11 -4.39
C ILE A 27 5.71 7.54 -5.27
N GLU A 28 6.94 7.50 -4.78
CA GLU A 28 8.03 6.79 -5.41
C GLU A 28 7.96 5.29 -5.05
N ILE A 29 7.95 4.44 -6.08
CA ILE A 29 7.95 2.98 -5.98
C ILE A 29 8.91 2.44 -7.05
N PHE A 30 9.88 1.62 -6.63
CA PHE A 30 10.90 1.05 -7.52
C PHE A 30 11.67 2.10 -8.35
N GLY A 31 11.99 3.25 -7.76
CA GLY A 31 12.81 4.28 -8.41
C GLY A 31 12.06 5.18 -9.40
N HIS A 32 10.73 5.24 -9.30
CA HIS A 32 9.93 6.12 -10.13
C HIS A 32 8.67 6.58 -9.41
N VAL A 33 8.08 7.65 -9.93
CA VAL A 33 6.99 8.37 -9.27
C VAL A 33 5.65 8.05 -9.91
N GLU A 34 4.73 7.57 -9.08
CA GLU A 34 3.30 7.43 -9.40
C GLU A 34 2.52 8.57 -8.74
N ALA A 35 1.53 9.10 -9.45
CA ALA A 35 0.58 10.05 -8.89
C ALA A 35 -0.70 9.31 -8.51
N VAL A 36 -1.12 9.42 -7.25
CA VAL A 36 -2.43 8.95 -6.77
C VAL A 36 -3.23 10.17 -6.31
N THR A 37 -4.56 10.12 -6.40
CA THR A 37 -5.36 11.20 -5.82
C THR A 37 -5.33 11.10 -4.29
N THR A 38 -5.43 12.22 -3.60
CA THR A 38 -5.50 12.22 -2.12
C THR A 38 -6.72 11.42 -1.64
N THR A 39 -7.82 11.47 -2.39
CA THR A 39 -9.02 10.66 -2.12
C THR A 39 -8.74 9.16 -2.23
N ASP A 40 -8.06 8.71 -3.28
CA ASP A 40 -7.72 7.29 -3.47
C ASP A 40 -6.73 6.81 -2.41
N TYR A 41 -5.78 7.66 -2.02
CA TYR A 41 -4.86 7.36 -0.93
C TYR A 41 -5.60 7.16 0.41
N VAL A 42 -6.53 8.06 0.73
CA VAL A 42 -7.39 7.98 1.93
C VAL A 42 -8.29 6.76 1.89
N ALA A 43 -8.89 6.45 0.73
CA ALA A 43 -9.71 5.25 0.56
C ALA A 43 -8.90 3.97 0.73
N PHE A 44 -7.67 3.93 0.20
CA PHE A 44 -6.73 2.83 0.40
C PHE A 44 -6.40 2.65 1.89
N ALA A 45 -6.05 3.73 2.59
CA ALA A 45 -5.71 3.71 4.01
C ALA A 45 -6.87 3.17 4.88
N ARG A 46 -8.10 3.60 4.58
CA ARG A 46 -9.31 3.10 5.24
C ARG A 46 -9.53 1.61 4.97
N ALA A 47 -9.49 1.19 3.71
CA ALA A 47 -9.67 -0.21 3.32
C ALA A 47 -8.58 -1.12 3.93
N LEU A 48 -7.35 -0.63 4.04
CA LEU A 48 -6.26 -1.35 4.70
C LEU A 48 -6.54 -1.53 6.19
N THR A 49 -6.99 -0.47 6.86
CA THR A 49 -7.35 -0.50 8.29
C THR A 49 -8.47 -1.50 8.55
N GLU A 50 -9.54 -1.45 7.75
CA GLU A 50 -10.67 -2.37 7.84
C GLU A 50 -10.23 -3.83 7.61
N ALA A 51 -9.48 -4.09 6.54
CA ALA A 51 -9.03 -5.44 6.21
C ALA A 51 -8.05 -6.01 7.25
N TYR A 52 -7.19 -5.15 7.81
CA TYR A 52 -6.27 -5.51 8.89
C TYR A 52 -7.03 -5.94 10.15
N HIS A 53 -8.08 -5.21 10.55
CA HIS A 53 -8.87 -5.55 11.74
C HIS A 53 -9.78 -6.76 11.53
N ALA A 54 -10.34 -6.92 10.33
CA ALA A 54 -11.18 -8.06 9.99
C ALA A 54 -10.37 -9.36 9.73
N LEU A 55 -9.05 -9.25 9.54
CA LEU A 55 -8.17 -10.33 9.05
C LEU A 55 -8.62 -10.89 7.69
N ASP A 56 -9.40 -10.12 6.94
CA ASP A 56 -10.02 -10.49 5.67
C ASP A 56 -10.36 -9.22 4.89
N GLY A 57 -10.33 -9.30 3.56
CA GLY A 57 -10.64 -8.19 2.67
C GLY A 57 -9.46 -7.78 1.79
N THR A 58 -9.64 -6.68 1.04
CA THR A 58 -8.66 -6.22 0.06
C THR A 58 -8.53 -4.71 0.08
N ALA A 59 -7.29 -4.23 0.21
CA ALA A 59 -6.95 -2.82 0.07
C ALA A 59 -6.17 -2.60 -1.24
N ARG A 60 -6.58 -1.62 -2.03
CA ARG A 60 -5.95 -1.28 -3.31
C ARG A 60 -5.59 0.18 -3.36
N LEU A 61 -4.34 0.46 -3.72
CA LEU A 61 -3.89 1.81 -4.03
C LEU A 61 -3.86 1.95 -5.56
N VAL A 62 -4.59 2.94 -6.07
CA VAL A 62 -4.80 3.15 -7.51
C VAL A 62 -4.19 4.49 -7.91
N ASN A 63 -3.47 4.53 -9.03
CA ASN A 63 -2.93 5.77 -9.58
C ASN A 63 -3.99 6.55 -10.37
N VAL A 64 -3.67 7.79 -10.74
CA VAL A 64 -4.56 8.67 -11.51
C VAL A 64 -4.97 8.11 -12.88
N GLY A 65 -4.25 7.10 -13.38
CA GLY A 65 -4.58 6.36 -14.60
C GLY A 65 -5.54 5.18 -14.37
N GLY A 66 -6.03 4.97 -13.14
CA GLY A 66 -6.91 3.87 -12.78
C GLY A 66 -6.19 2.52 -12.61
N GLN A 67 -4.87 2.51 -12.58
CA GLN A 67 -4.08 1.28 -12.42
C GLN A 67 -3.77 1.02 -10.94
N ALA A 68 -4.02 -0.20 -10.47
CA ALA A 68 -3.62 -0.60 -9.12
C ALA A 68 -2.09 -0.72 -9.06
N ILE A 69 -1.45 0.09 -8.21
CA ILE A 69 0.00 0.07 -7.98
C ILE A 69 0.36 -0.78 -6.75
N VAL A 70 -0.57 -0.91 -5.80
CA VAL A 70 -0.47 -1.83 -4.67
C VAL A 70 -1.81 -2.54 -4.47
N THR A 71 -1.76 -3.84 -4.24
CA THR A 71 -2.90 -4.63 -3.76
C THR A 71 -2.46 -5.47 -2.57
N LEU A 72 -3.22 -5.38 -1.48
CA LEU A 72 -3.03 -6.16 -0.25
C LEU A 72 -4.31 -6.96 -0.02
N THR A 73 -4.20 -8.28 0.00
CA THR A 73 -5.35 -9.17 0.21
C THR A 73 -5.15 -9.98 1.49
N PHE A 74 -5.98 -9.72 2.49
CA PHE A 74 -5.98 -10.41 3.77
C PHE A 74 -6.83 -11.67 3.68
N LYS A 75 -6.30 -12.79 4.17
CA LYS A 75 -6.99 -14.09 4.23
C LYS A 75 -6.58 -14.84 5.50
N ARG A 76 -7.29 -14.57 6.61
CA ARG A 76 -7.16 -15.30 7.89
C ARG A 76 -5.71 -15.54 8.33
N GLY A 77 -4.94 -14.46 8.46
CA GLY A 77 -3.56 -14.48 8.95
C GLY A 77 -2.48 -14.47 7.87
N VAL A 78 -2.84 -14.65 6.60
CA VAL A 78 -1.95 -14.45 5.45
C VAL A 78 -2.33 -13.19 4.70
N VAL A 79 -1.33 -12.44 4.24
CA VAL A 79 -1.51 -11.26 3.39
C VAL A 79 -0.77 -11.49 2.08
N ASP A 80 -1.53 -11.61 0.98
CA ASP A 80 -0.97 -11.62 -0.37
C ASP A 80 -0.72 -10.16 -0.79
N VAL A 81 0.54 -9.83 -1.13
CA VAL A 81 0.97 -8.50 -1.56
C VAL A 81 1.28 -8.54 -3.06
N SER A 82 0.77 -7.57 -3.81
CA SER A 82 1.13 -7.32 -5.20
C SER A 82 1.49 -5.85 -5.38
N ILE A 83 2.69 -5.58 -5.88
CA ILE A 83 3.15 -4.24 -6.26
C ILE A 83 3.38 -4.26 -7.78
N THR A 84 2.60 -3.45 -8.50
CA THR A 84 2.57 -3.46 -9.96
C THR A 84 3.06 -2.14 -10.49
N ARG A 85 3.99 -2.20 -11.46
CA ARG A 85 4.50 -0.99 -12.09
C ARG A 85 5.14 -1.22 -13.45
N GLY A 86 4.73 -0.45 -14.47
CA GLY A 86 5.36 -0.46 -15.79
C GLY A 86 5.43 -1.85 -16.45
N GLY A 87 4.50 -2.74 -16.13
CA GLY A 87 4.49 -4.15 -16.57
C GLY A 87 5.25 -5.12 -15.65
N ALA A 88 6.10 -4.63 -14.74
CA ALA A 88 6.69 -5.45 -13.69
C ALA A 88 5.69 -5.68 -12.55
N VAL A 89 5.60 -6.92 -12.07
CA VAL A 89 4.77 -7.29 -10.94
C VAL A 89 5.65 -7.99 -9.92
N ARG A 90 5.66 -7.48 -8.69
CA ARG A 90 6.26 -8.15 -7.53
C ARG A 90 5.13 -8.70 -6.68
N THR A 91 5.10 -10.01 -6.48
CA THR A 91 4.13 -10.67 -5.61
C THR A 91 4.85 -11.43 -4.52
N PHE A 92 4.40 -11.28 -3.29
CA PHE A 92 4.91 -12.03 -2.15
C PHE A 92 3.85 -12.19 -1.08
N ARG A 93 4.13 -13.05 -0.11
CA ARG A 93 3.27 -13.27 1.05
C ARG A 93 3.92 -12.68 2.29
N THR A 94 3.07 -12.11 3.13
CA THR A 94 3.44 -11.68 4.47
C THR A 94 2.32 -12.03 5.44
N ASP A 95 2.45 -11.59 6.68
CA ASP A 95 1.46 -11.78 7.73
C ASP A 95 1.15 -10.47 8.44
N GLN A 96 0.24 -10.55 9.41
CA GLN A 96 -0.24 -9.38 10.14
C GLN A 96 0.85 -8.65 10.94
N SER A 97 1.88 -9.35 11.42
CA SER A 97 2.96 -8.74 12.19
C SER A 97 3.76 -7.75 11.35
N TYR A 98 4.10 -8.10 10.10
CA TYR A 98 4.75 -7.20 9.15
C TYR A 98 3.83 -6.11 8.60
N MET A 99 2.51 -6.28 8.70
CA MET A 99 1.55 -5.23 8.30
C MET A 99 1.31 -4.18 9.38
N THR A 100 1.67 -4.45 10.64
CA THR A 100 1.49 -3.50 11.75
C THR A 100 2.26 -2.19 11.52
N PRO A 101 3.56 -2.22 11.14
CA PRO A 101 4.30 -1.00 10.82
C PRO A 101 3.73 -0.29 9.58
N ALA A 102 3.37 -1.04 8.55
CA ALA A 102 2.79 -0.49 7.32
C ALA A 102 1.49 0.28 7.60
N LEU A 103 0.62 -0.26 8.47
CA LEU A 103 -0.62 0.40 8.87
C LEU A 103 -0.37 1.72 9.61
N ALA A 104 0.56 1.71 10.57
CA ALA A 104 0.95 2.92 11.30
C ALA A 104 1.56 3.98 10.38
N GLN A 105 2.33 3.55 9.38
CA GLN A 105 2.91 4.43 8.38
C GLN A 105 1.84 4.99 7.44
N VAL A 106 0.90 4.21 6.93
CA VAL A 106 -0.16 4.73 6.05
C VAL A 106 -1.03 5.79 6.74
N GLY A 107 -1.07 5.76 8.08
CA GLY A 107 -1.85 6.66 8.92
C GLY A 107 -3.20 6.03 9.25
N VAL A 108 -3.52 5.98 10.55
CA VAL A 108 -4.80 5.45 11.03
C VAL A 108 -5.89 6.47 10.70
N ILE A 109 -6.90 6.03 9.97
CA ILE A 109 -8.11 6.81 9.70
C ILE A 109 -9.21 6.22 10.58
N GLU A 110 -9.57 6.94 11.64
CA GLU A 110 -10.76 6.68 12.46
C GLU A 110 -12.05 7.06 11.70
#